data_AF-A0A4R4E0R9-F1
#
_entry.id   AF-A0A4R4E0R9-F1
#
_cell.length_a   1.000
_cell.length_b   1.000
_cell.length_c   1.000
_cell.angle_alpha   90.00
_cell.angle_beta   90.00
_cell.angle_gamma   90.00
#
_symmetry.space_group_name_H-M   'P 1'
#
loop_
_entity.id
_entity.type
_entity.pdbx_description
1 polymer ?
#
loop_
_entity_poly.entity_id
_entity_poly.type
_entity_poly.pdbx_seq_one_letter_code
_entity_poly.pdbx_strand_id
1 'polypeptide(L)'
;MDRISTTGFFQPGLSGAAMGTAVLQHGIASHEAFCAYRKKRTLPGSPAAESRASAYTTMFTDRTIPVDATLLSFVYEKASDSWLLTCTGSIAITVYSVWRLLKAQKVIAVSPDHGQWFGLSSPLNLAQEVFGRLQAQRLLSIAIQKDTGDLHLHFDNDYLLEVLITSANYECYDLAIGAERYIATGGGA
;
A
#
# COMPACT_ATOMS: atom_id res chain seq x y z
N MET A 1 60.65 14.82 -4.35
CA MET A 1 60.30 16.22 -4.66
C MET A 1 58.81 16.27 -4.96
N ASP A 2 57.96 16.04 -3.98
CA ASP A 2 57.62 16.89 -2.81
C ASP A 2 56.56 17.94 -3.11
N ARG A 3 55.38 17.65 -2.53
CA ARG A 3 54.46 18.51 -1.77
C ARG A 3 54.10 19.88 -2.35
N ILE A 4 52.80 20.06 -2.56
CA ILE A 4 52.14 21.35 -2.32
C ILE A 4 51.01 21.12 -1.29
N SER A 5 51.25 21.63 -0.09
CA SER A 5 50.25 21.86 0.96
C SER A 5 49.43 23.10 0.61
N THR A 6 48.13 23.07 0.90
CA THR A 6 47.41 24.31 1.24
C THR A 6 46.36 24.00 2.30
N THR A 7 46.60 24.56 3.47
CA THR A 7 45.78 24.55 4.68
C THR A 7 44.67 25.59 4.53
N GLY A 8 43.42 25.21 4.84
CA GLY A 8 42.30 26.14 4.97
C GLY A 8 41.54 25.86 6.27
N PHE A 9 41.69 26.75 7.24
CA PHE A 9 40.87 26.80 8.45
C PHE A 9 39.52 27.45 8.12
N PHE A 10 38.42 26.83 8.57
CA PHE A 10 37.14 27.53 8.73
C PHE A 10 36.33 26.90 9.87
N GLN A 11 36.09 27.68 10.93
CA GLN A 11 34.96 27.50 11.83
C GLN A 11 33.91 28.56 11.50
N PRO A 12 32.63 28.16 11.51
CA PRO A 12 31.66 28.80 12.39
C PRO A 12 30.81 27.70 13.09
N GLY A 13 30.30 27.85 14.29
CA GLY A 13 29.57 29.00 14.82
C GLY A 13 28.14 28.51 15.15
N LEU A 14 27.80 28.53 16.43
CA LEU A 14 26.53 28.13 17.05
C LEU A 14 25.34 28.95 16.52
N SER A 15 24.19 28.29 16.30
CA SER A 15 22.80 28.76 16.47
C SER A 15 21.91 27.74 15.74
N GLY A 16 20.93 27.04 16.33
CA GLY A 16 19.88 27.52 17.20
C GLY A 16 18.54 27.29 16.49
N ALA A 17 17.88 26.17 16.74
CA ALA A 17 16.43 26.01 16.56
C ALA A 17 15.97 24.70 17.20
N ALA A 18 15.22 24.85 18.29
CA ALA A 18 14.43 23.79 18.88
C ALA A 18 13.34 23.36 17.89
N MET A 19 13.24 22.05 17.65
CA MET A 19 11.97 21.43 17.27
C MET A 19 11.72 20.32 18.27
N GLY A 20 10.76 20.60 19.17
CA GLY A 20 10.25 19.63 20.11
C GLY A 20 9.60 18.49 19.36
N THR A 21 10.10 17.29 19.58
CA THR A 21 9.40 16.06 19.23
C THR A 21 8.18 15.96 20.14
N ALA A 22 7.03 16.35 19.62
CA ALA A 22 5.75 16.00 20.22
C ALA A 22 5.53 14.49 20.01
N VAL A 23 6.00 13.70 20.97
CA VAL A 23 5.59 12.31 21.11
C VAL A 23 4.13 12.33 21.58
N LEU A 24 3.19 12.16 20.65
CA LEU A 24 1.80 11.85 21.01
C LEU A 24 1.75 10.41 21.51
N GLN A 25 1.98 10.30 22.81
CA GLN A 25 1.83 9.08 23.59
C GLN A 25 0.35 8.89 23.90
N HIS A 26 -0.40 8.28 22.98
CA HIS A 26 -1.77 7.83 23.24
C HIS A 26 -1.94 6.35 22.91
N GLY A 27 -1.82 5.54 23.96
CA GLY A 27 -2.69 4.42 24.26
C GLY A 27 -2.77 3.30 23.23
N ILE A 28 -1.82 2.37 23.30
CA ILE A 28 -2.05 0.99 22.86
C ILE A 28 -3.14 0.43 23.79
N ALA A 29 -4.40 0.39 23.33
CA ALA A 29 -5.37 -0.51 23.92
C ALA A 29 -4.90 -1.93 23.55
N SER A 30 -4.44 -2.68 24.54
CA SER A 30 -4.09 -4.08 24.35
C SER A 30 -5.31 -4.86 23.84
N HIS A 31 -5.08 -5.88 23.01
CA HIS A 31 -6.09 -6.82 22.52
C HIS A 31 -6.95 -7.41 23.66
N GLU A 32 -6.40 -7.48 24.89
CA GLU A 32 -7.13 -7.90 26.09
C GLU A 32 -8.24 -6.93 26.52
N ALA A 33 -8.08 -5.61 26.32
CA ALA A 33 -9.11 -4.63 26.64
C ALA A 33 -10.33 -4.74 25.71
N PHE A 34 -10.11 -5.10 24.44
CA PHE A 34 -11.17 -5.30 23.45
C PHE A 34 -11.92 -6.62 23.66
N CYS A 35 -11.19 -7.70 23.99
CA CYS A 35 -11.79 -9.00 24.32
C CYS A 35 -12.53 -9.00 25.67
N ALA A 36 -12.10 -8.22 26.65
CA ALA A 36 -12.80 -8.04 27.92
C ALA A 36 -14.11 -7.24 27.78
N TYR A 37 -14.18 -6.30 26.83
CA TYR A 37 -15.40 -5.52 26.55
C TYR A 37 -16.52 -6.37 25.93
N ARG A 38 -16.18 -7.35 25.09
CA ARG A 38 -17.17 -8.22 24.39
C ARG A 38 -17.77 -9.33 25.27
N LYS A 39 -17.20 -9.60 26.46
CA LYS A 39 -17.58 -10.74 27.32
C LYS A 39 -18.53 -10.42 28.49
N LYS A 40 -19.00 -9.19 28.67
CA LYS A 40 -19.79 -8.78 29.86
C LYS A 40 -21.26 -8.42 29.64
N ARG A 41 -21.92 -8.92 28.58
CA ARG A 41 -23.39 -8.89 28.49
C ARG A 41 -23.97 -10.18 27.95
N THR A 42 -24.11 -11.15 28.85
CA THR A 42 -25.11 -12.21 28.71
C THR A 42 -25.72 -12.41 30.08
N LEU A 43 -26.83 -11.69 30.35
CA LEU A 43 -27.76 -12.05 31.41
C LEU A 43 -28.82 -12.98 30.81
N PRO A 44 -29.26 -14.03 31.53
CA PRO A 44 -30.20 -15.01 31.01
C PRO A 44 -31.65 -14.52 31.22
N GLY A 45 -32.47 -14.72 30.19
CA GLY A 45 -33.93 -14.73 30.30
C GLY A 45 -34.65 -13.46 29.85
N SER A 46 -35.09 -13.44 28.58
CA SER A 46 -36.34 -12.76 28.20
C SER A 46 -36.83 -13.27 26.84
N PRO A 47 -38.07 -13.79 26.73
CA PRO A 47 -38.67 -14.18 25.47
C PRO A 47 -39.35 -12.97 24.82
N ALA A 48 -38.63 -12.29 23.94
CA ALA A 48 -39.20 -11.33 22.98
C ALA A 48 -38.22 -11.19 21.80
N ALA A 49 -38.25 -12.18 20.92
CA ALA A 49 -37.83 -11.98 19.54
C ALA A 49 -38.91 -11.14 18.87
N GLU A 50 -38.60 -9.90 18.49
CA GLU A 50 -39.02 -9.26 17.24
C GLU A 50 -38.64 -7.76 17.23
N SER A 51 -38.16 -7.31 16.08
CA SER A 51 -38.07 -5.89 15.68
C SER A 51 -37.03 -4.99 16.37
N ARG A 52 -35.73 -5.27 16.16
CA ARG A 52 -34.67 -4.23 16.10
C ARG A 52 -33.56 -4.57 15.07
N ALA A 53 -33.95 -5.07 13.90
CA ALA A 53 -33.07 -5.03 12.73
C ALA A 53 -33.27 -3.69 12.02
N SER A 54 -32.70 -2.61 12.57
CA SER A 54 -32.73 -1.30 11.90
C SER A 54 -31.47 -0.51 12.22
N ALA A 55 -30.79 -0.14 11.14
CA ALA A 55 -29.69 0.82 11.04
C ALA A 55 -28.29 0.38 11.52
N TYR A 56 -27.69 -0.58 10.83
CA TYR A 56 -26.22 -0.60 10.66
C TYR A 56 -25.86 -1.18 9.29
N THR A 57 -26.03 -0.40 8.23
CA THR A 57 -25.28 -0.67 7.00
C THR A 57 -25.06 0.63 6.24
N THR A 58 -24.14 1.45 6.73
CA THR A 58 -23.39 2.33 5.82
C THR A 58 -22.47 1.39 5.04
N MET A 59 -22.99 0.80 3.95
CA MET A 59 -22.18 0.00 3.05
C MET A 59 -21.10 0.93 2.49
N PHE A 60 -19.83 0.62 2.74
CA PHE A 60 -18.75 1.23 1.98
C PHE A 60 -19.06 0.97 0.50
N THR A 61 -19.01 2.01 -0.33
CA THR A 61 -19.22 1.87 -1.77
C THR A 61 -17.86 1.74 -2.42
N ASP A 62 -17.79 1.06 -3.57
CA ASP A 62 -16.56 1.04 -4.37
C ASP A 62 -16.11 2.48 -4.61
N ARG A 63 -14.85 2.76 -4.31
CA ARG A 63 -14.29 4.09 -4.51
C ARG A 63 -13.45 4.06 -5.77
N THR A 64 -13.89 4.76 -6.80
CA THR A 64 -13.10 4.98 -8.01
C THR A 64 -12.63 6.42 -8.06
N ILE A 65 -11.32 6.60 -8.20
CA ILE A 65 -10.65 7.89 -8.28
C ILE A 65 -10.14 8.02 -9.72
N PRO A 66 -10.76 8.88 -10.56
CA PRO A 66 -10.24 9.14 -11.89
C PRO A 66 -8.92 9.90 -11.76
N VAL A 67 -7.93 9.49 -12.56
CA VAL A 67 -6.61 10.12 -12.60
C VAL A 67 -6.15 10.25 -14.05
N ASP A 68 -5.15 11.08 -14.26
CA ASP A 68 -4.42 11.15 -15.52
C ASP A 68 -2.93 11.16 -15.21
N ALA A 69 -2.36 9.96 -15.12
CA ALA A 69 -0.99 9.79 -14.67
C ALA A 69 -0.22 8.80 -15.54
N THR A 70 1.11 8.87 -15.48
CA THR A 70 2.02 7.91 -16.10
C THR A 70 2.93 7.31 -15.05
N LEU A 71 3.24 6.03 -15.18
CA LEU A 71 4.14 5.34 -14.27
C LEU A 71 5.57 5.90 -14.42
N LEU A 72 6.15 6.37 -13.31
CA LEU A 72 7.51 6.92 -13.24
C LEU A 72 8.50 5.87 -12.73
N SER A 73 8.09 5.03 -11.80
CA SER A 73 8.89 3.93 -11.29
C SER A 73 8.05 2.74 -10.85
N PHE A 74 8.65 1.55 -10.95
CA PHE A 74 8.10 0.30 -10.42
C PHE A 74 9.28 -0.52 -9.91
N VAL A 75 9.47 -0.55 -8.59
CA VAL A 75 10.68 -1.05 -7.95
C VAL A 75 10.32 -2.10 -6.92
N TYR A 76 11.09 -3.18 -6.88
CA TYR A 76 11.04 -4.15 -5.79
C TYR A 76 12.10 -3.79 -4.74
N GLU A 77 11.68 -3.57 -3.50
CA GLU A 77 12.54 -3.28 -2.37
C GLU A 77 12.78 -4.55 -1.56
N LYS A 78 13.93 -5.18 -1.77
CA LYS A 78 14.30 -6.45 -1.12
C LYS A 78 14.35 -6.37 0.41
N ALA A 79 14.69 -5.22 0.98
CA ALA A 79 14.84 -5.08 2.44
C ALA A 79 13.51 -5.16 3.19
N SER A 80 12.43 -4.68 2.56
CA SER A 80 11.07 -4.65 3.11
C SER A 80 10.14 -5.69 2.46
N ASP A 81 10.64 -6.43 1.47
CA ASP A 81 9.85 -7.35 0.63
C ASP A 81 8.60 -6.67 0.07
N SER A 82 8.77 -5.46 -0.48
CA SER A 82 7.66 -4.63 -0.95
C SER A 82 7.89 -4.11 -2.36
N TRP A 83 6.81 -3.64 -2.98
CA TRP A 83 6.84 -2.99 -4.29
C TRP A 83 6.48 -1.52 -4.15
N LEU A 84 7.32 -0.67 -4.71
CA LEU A 84 7.09 0.76 -4.77
C LEU A 84 6.75 1.18 -6.20
N LEU A 85 5.58 1.80 -6.35
CA LEU A 85 5.14 2.42 -7.59
C LEU A 85 5.04 3.92 -7.37
N THR A 86 5.56 4.70 -8.30
CA THR A 86 5.31 6.15 -8.33
C THR A 86 4.79 6.54 -9.70
N CYS A 87 3.82 7.44 -9.72
CA CYS A 87 3.26 7.99 -10.96
C CYS A 87 3.30 9.52 -10.91
N THR A 88 3.11 10.15 -12.06
CA THR A 88 2.86 11.60 -12.11
C THR A 88 1.60 11.95 -11.30
N GLY A 89 1.44 13.23 -10.95
CA GLY A 89 0.26 13.68 -10.18
C GLY A 89 0.34 13.35 -8.68
N SER A 90 1.54 13.18 -8.13
CA SER A 90 1.77 12.90 -6.70
C SER A 90 1.05 11.64 -6.21
N ILE A 91 1.13 10.58 -7.02
CA ILE A 91 0.61 9.25 -6.68
C ILE A 91 1.78 8.33 -6.33
N ALA A 92 1.73 7.75 -5.13
CA ALA A 92 2.71 6.76 -4.68
C ALA A 92 1.98 5.58 -4.03
N ILE A 93 2.46 4.37 -4.31
CA ILE A 93 1.86 3.14 -3.80
C ILE A 93 2.97 2.23 -3.31
N THR A 94 2.90 1.85 -2.05
CA THR A 94 3.71 0.77 -1.51
C THR A 94 2.83 -0.47 -1.34
N VAL A 95 3.25 -1.59 -1.89
CA VAL A 95 2.52 -2.86 -1.86
C VAL A 95 3.34 -3.89 -1.08
N TYR A 96 2.74 -4.41 -0.02
CA TYR A 96 3.33 -5.43 0.86
C TYR A 96 2.70 -6.83 0.63
N SER A 97 1.67 -6.88 -0.21
CA SER A 97 0.88 -8.08 -0.49
C SER A 97 1.10 -8.58 -1.93
N VAL A 98 0.37 -9.61 -2.32
CA VAL A 98 0.43 -10.14 -3.68
C VAL A 98 -0.26 -9.18 -4.65
N TRP A 99 0.39 -8.91 -5.78
CA TRP A 99 -0.25 -8.25 -6.90
C TRP A 99 -0.19 -9.13 -8.15
N ARG A 100 -1.08 -8.84 -9.10
CA ARG A 100 -1.08 -9.45 -10.43
C ARG A 100 -1.34 -8.40 -11.51
N LEU A 101 -0.62 -8.53 -12.62
CA LEU A 101 -0.83 -7.71 -13.81
C LEU A 101 -1.65 -8.50 -14.82
N LEU A 102 -2.72 -7.87 -15.30
CA LEU A 102 -3.59 -8.40 -16.33
C LEU A 102 -3.47 -7.55 -17.60
N LYS A 103 -3.66 -8.21 -18.74
CA LYS A 103 -3.89 -7.57 -20.04
C LYS A 103 -5.09 -8.24 -20.68
N ALA A 104 -6.13 -7.46 -21.00
CA ALA A 104 -7.40 -7.95 -21.54
C ALA A 104 -7.95 -9.15 -20.71
N GLN A 105 -8.00 -8.97 -19.39
CA GLN A 105 -8.48 -9.95 -18.40
C GLN A 105 -7.70 -11.28 -18.31
N LYS A 106 -6.47 -11.32 -18.85
CA LYS A 106 -5.56 -12.47 -18.68
C LYS A 106 -4.39 -12.06 -17.79
N VAL A 107 -4.10 -12.88 -16.78
CA VAL A 107 -2.91 -12.70 -15.94
C VAL A 107 -1.66 -12.92 -16.79
N ILE A 108 -0.77 -11.92 -16.80
CA ILE A 108 0.50 -11.95 -17.53
C ILE A 108 1.73 -11.85 -16.63
N ALA A 109 1.56 -11.43 -15.37
CA ALA A 109 2.58 -11.46 -14.33
C ALA A 109 1.93 -11.50 -12.94
N VAL A 110 2.60 -12.13 -11.97
CA VAL A 110 2.22 -12.11 -10.54
C VAL A 110 3.45 -11.84 -9.68
N SER A 111 3.31 -11.08 -8.60
CA SER A 111 4.47 -10.66 -7.78
C SER A 111 5.37 -11.79 -7.28
N PRO A 112 4.88 -13.00 -6.90
CA PRO A 112 5.74 -14.09 -6.45
C PRO A 112 6.66 -14.67 -7.52
N ASP A 113 6.42 -14.36 -8.79
CA ASP A 113 7.26 -14.80 -9.91
C ASP A 113 8.58 -14.00 -9.97
N HIS A 114 8.71 -12.89 -9.23
CA HIS A 114 9.95 -12.11 -9.20
C HIS A 114 11.12 -12.95 -8.68
N GLY A 115 12.24 -12.93 -9.40
CA GLY A 115 13.43 -13.71 -9.05
C GLY A 115 13.33 -15.21 -9.34
N GLN A 116 12.20 -15.70 -9.85
CA GLN A 116 12.06 -17.09 -10.26
C GLN A 116 12.80 -17.35 -11.57
N TRP A 117 13.25 -18.59 -11.77
CA TRP A 117 14.04 -18.96 -12.94
C TRP A 117 13.18 -19.42 -14.12
N PHE A 118 12.18 -20.27 -13.91
CA PHE A 118 11.33 -20.85 -14.98
C PHE A 118 12.10 -21.36 -16.22
N GLY A 119 13.33 -21.86 -16.04
CA GLY A 119 14.20 -22.31 -17.14
C GLY A 119 14.85 -21.18 -17.96
N LEU A 120 14.75 -19.93 -17.53
CA LEU A 120 15.44 -18.77 -18.10
C LEU A 120 16.94 -18.80 -17.76
N SER A 121 17.74 -18.10 -18.56
CA SER A 121 19.19 -17.94 -18.33
C SER A 121 19.52 -17.04 -17.13
N SER A 122 18.55 -16.27 -16.64
CA SER A 122 18.66 -15.40 -15.48
C SER A 122 17.33 -15.31 -14.74
N PRO A 123 17.32 -15.00 -13.43
CA PRO A 123 16.09 -14.77 -12.68
C PRO A 123 15.18 -13.72 -13.33
N LEU A 124 13.87 -13.93 -13.25
CA LEU A 124 12.86 -13.03 -13.81
C LEU A 124 12.86 -11.69 -13.06
N ASN A 125 13.18 -10.61 -13.77
CA ASN A 125 13.11 -9.26 -13.23
C ASN A 125 11.74 -8.62 -13.52
N LEU A 126 10.74 -8.95 -12.70
CA LEU A 126 9.40 -8.36 -12.84
C LEU A 126 9.37 -6.83 -12.73
N ALA A 127 10.28 -6.20 -11.99
CA ALA A 127 10.31 -4.74 -11.89
C ALA A 127 10.55 -4.12 -13.27
N GLN A 128 11.54 -4.63 -14.00
CA GLN A 128 11.86 -4.19 -15.36
C GLN A 128 10.79 -4.60 -16.37
N GLU A 129 10.29 -5.83 -16.31
CA GLU A 129 9.26 -6.35 -17.23
C GLU A 129 7.94 -5.58 -17.13
N VAL A 130 7.45 -5.34 -15.91
CA VAL A 130 6.20 -4.62 -15.69
C VAL A 130 6.37 -3.14 -16.01
N PHE A 131 7.47 -2.52 -15.57
CA PHE A 131 7.76 -1.12 -15.91
C PHE A 131 7.82 -0.91 -17.41
N GLY A 132 8.53 -1.78 -18.15
CA GLY A 132 8.65 -1.69 -19.61
C GLY A 132 7.31 -1.76 -20.35
N ARG A 133 6.33 -2.50 -19.79
CA ARG A 133 4.97 -2.59 -20.35
C ARG A 133 4.12 -1.38 -20.00
N LEU A 134 4.20 -0.90 -18.75
CA LEU A 134 3.30 0.11 -18.20
C LEU A 134 3.79 1.56 -18.37
N GLN A 135 5.09 1.82 -18.55
CA GLN A 135 5.64 3.18 -18.64
C GLN A 135 5.06 4.01 -19.80
N ALA A 136 4.62 3.36 -20.87
CA ALA A 136 4.00 4.02 -22.03
C ALA A 136 2.46 4.13 -21.92
N GLN A 137 1.89 3.57 -20.86
CA GLN A 137 0.45 3.52 -20.63
C GLN A 137 0.04 4.64 -19.68
N ARG A 138 -1.13 5.24 -19.91
CA ARG A 138 -1.74 6.16 -18.96
C ARG A 138 -2.52 5.40 -17.90
N LEU A 139 -2.29 5.71 -16.64
CA LEU A 139 -3.17 5.35 -15.53
C LEU A 139 -4.41 6.25 -15.59
N LEU A 140 -5.58 5.64 -15.77
CA LEU A 140 -6.87 6.30 -15.99
C LEU A 140 -7.72 6.36 -14.71
N SER A 141 -7.62 5.34 -13.88
CA SER A 141 -8.32 5.31 -12.60
C SER A 141 -7.65 4.39 -11.60
N ILE A 142 -7.90 4.70 -10.33
CA ILE A 142 -7.56 3.86 -9.18
C ILE A 142 -8.88 3.51 -8.49
N ALA A 143 -9.17 2.23 -8.33
CA ALA A 143 -10.38 1.75 -7.68
C ALA A 143 -10.05 0.92 -6.44
N ILE A 144 -10.80 1.13 -5.36
CA ILE A 144 -10.75 0.33 -4.14
C ILE A 144 -12.08 -0.43 -4.07
N GLN A 145 -12.00 -1.76 -4.15
CA GLN A 145 -13.16 -2.65 -4.07
C GLN A 145 -13.70 -2.64 -2.64
N LYS A 146 -15.00 -2.40 -2.46
CA LYS A 146 -15.58 -2.26 -1.12
C LYS A 146 -15.59 -3.55 -0.31
N ASP A 147 -15.77 -4.68 -0.99
CA ASP A 147 -16.05 -5.97 -0.35
C ASP A 147 -14.76 -6.68 0.06
N THR A 148 -13.70 -6.50 -0.72
CA THR A 148 -12.39 -7.12 -0.48
C THR A 148 -11.33 -6.12 -0.03
N GLY A 149 -11.52 -4.83 -0.32
CA GLY A 149 -10.50 -3.80 -0.17
C GLY A 149 -9.40 -3.85 -1.23
N ASP A 150 -9.50 -4.73 -2.24
CA ASP A 150 -8.50 -4.85 -3.31
C ASP A 150 -8.32 -3.53 -4.05
N LEU A 151 -7.06 -3.24 -4.42
CA LEU A 151 -6.70 -2.03 -5.14
C LEU A 151 -6.49 -2.34 -6.62
N HIS A 152 -7.23 -1.65 -7.48
CA HIS A 152 -7.21 -1.83 -8.92
C HIS A 152 -6.67 -0.56 -9.58
N LEU A 153 -5.57 -0.68 -10.33
CA LEU A 153 -5.00 0.41 -11.11
C LEU A 153 -5.30 0.14 -12.58
N HIS A 154 -6.20 0.92 -13.15
CA HIS A 154 -6.62 0.78 -14.53
C HIS A 154 -5.76 1.66 -15.44
N PHE A 155 -4.97 1.01 -16.28
CA PHE A 155 -4.20 1.67 -17.31
C PHE A 155 -4.95 1.61 -18.64
N ASP A 156 -4.56 2.46 -19.58
CA ASP A 156 -5.01 2.33 -20.97
C ASP A 156 -4.57 0.98 -21.59
N ASN A 157 -5.07 0.71 -22.79
CA ASN A 157 -4.82 -0.54 -23.49
C ASN A 157 -5.09 -1.76 -22.59
N ASP A 158 -6.24 -1.81 -21.91
CA ASP A 158 -6.73 -2.97 -21.14
C ASP A 158 -5.73 -3.55 -20.12
N TYR A 159 -4.79 -2.75 -19.63
CA TYR A 159 -3.89 -3.15 -18.56
C TYR A 159 -4.55 -2.88 -17.22
N LEU A 160 -4.46 -3.86 -16.32
CA LEU A 160 -5.00 -3.76 -14.98
C LEU A 160 -3.99 -4.37 -14.00
N LEU A 161 -3.53 -3.57 -13.05
CA LEU A 161 -2.76 -4.08 -11.92
C LEU A 161 -3.69 -4.20 -10.71
N GLU A 162 -3.82 -5.41 -10.19
CA GLU A 162 -4.62 -5.70 -9.00
C GLU A 162 -3.68 -6.00 -7.83
N VAL A 163 -3.87 -5.31 -6.71
CA VAL A 163 -3.26 -5.63 -5.43
C VAL A 163 -4.32 -6.30 -4.57
N LEU A 164 -4.02 -7.53 -4.14
CA LEU A 164 -4.99 -8.39 -3.47
C LEU A 164 -4.79 -8.31 -1.95
N ILE A 165 -5.85 -7.98 -1.23
CA ILE A 165 -5.86 -8.11 0.22
C ILE A 165 -5.88 -9.59 0.60
N THR A 166 -4.97 -9.96 1.49
CA THR A 166 -4.95 -11.30 2.09
C THR A 166 -5.17 -11.19 3.60
N SER A 167 -5.58 -12.29 4.22
CA SER A 167 -5.73 -12.35 5.67
C SER A 167 -4.40 -12.42 6.43
N ALA A 168 -3.28 -12.62 5.73
CA ALA A 168 -1.98 -12.93 6.33
C ALA A 168 -1.13 -11.67 6.62
N ASN A 169 -1.42 -10.55 5.97
CA ASN A 169 -0.62 -9.34 6.05
C ASN A 169 -1.24 -8.32 7.01
N TYR A 170 -0.41 -7.68 7.85
CA TYR A 170 -0.87 -6.57 8.70
C TYR A 170 -1.30 -5.37 7.85
N GLU A 171 -0.45 -4.97 6.90
CA GLU A 171 -0.71 -3.94 5.89
C GLU A 171 -0.53 -4.58 4.51
N CYS A 172 -1.50 -4.40 3.62
CA CYS A 172 -1.49 -4.95 2.26
C CYS A 172 -0.96 -3.92 1.24
N TYR A 173 -1.40 -2.66 1.39
CA TYR A 173 -0.87 -1.54 0.63
C TYR A 173 -1.03 -0.21 1.38
N ASP A 174 -0.24 0.76 0.95
CA ASP A 174 -0.34 2.17 1.30
C ASP A 174 -0.37 2.99 0.01
N LEU A 175 -1.51 3.64 -0.26
CA LEU A 175 -1.75 4.49 -1.42
C LEU A 175 -1.80 5.95 -0.97
N ALA A 176 -0.90 6.78 -1.49
CA ALA A 176 -0.93 8.22 -1.36
C ALA A 176 -1.32 8.87 -2.69
N ILE A 177 -2.30 9.79 -2.66
CA ILE A 177 -2.71 10.63 -3.80
C ILE A 177 -2.83 12.07 -3.33
N GLY A 178 -1.83 12.90 -3.66
CA GLY A 178 -1.77 14.28 -3.16
C GLY A 178 -1.70 14.31 -1.63
N ALA A 179 -2.72 14.87 -0.98
CA ALA A 179 -2.83 14.94 0.49
C ALA A 179 -3.63 13.77 1.10
N GLU A 180 -4.27 12.94 0.27
CA GLU A 180 -5.06 11.81 0.74
C GLU A 180 -4.20 10.56 0.84
N ARG A 181 -4.48 9.73 1.85
CA ARG A 181 -3.80 8.45 2.08
C ARG A 181 -4.82 7.36 2.38
N TYR A 182 -4.65 6.21 1.75
CA TYR A 182 -5.50 5.03 1.87
C TYR A 182 -4.63 3.85 2.25
N ILE A 183 -4.89 3.28 3.42
CA ILE A 183 -4.14 2.14 3.93
C ILE A 183 -5.11 0.97 4.04
N ALA A 184 -4.74 -0.14 3.41
CA ALA A 184 -5.46 -1.39 3.55
C ALA A 184 -4.73 -2.29 4.54
N THR A 185 -5.43 -2.70 5.58
CA THR A 185 -4.95 -3.70 6.55
C THR A 185 -5.55 -5.06 6.23
N GLY A 186 -4.78 -6.13 6.36
CA GLY A 186 -5.34 -7.47 6.19
C GLY A 186 -6.32 -7.80 7.32
N GLY A 187 -7.33 -8.60 6.99
CA GLY A 187 -8.45 -8.90 7.88
C GLY A 187 -8.18 -10.01 8.90
N GLY A 188 -6.94 -10.17 9.38
CA GLY A 188 -6.54 -11.25 10.30
C GLY A 188 -7.61 -11.50 11.36
N ALA A 189 -8.21 -12.69 11.31
CA ALA A 189 -9.33 -13.09 12.17
C ALA A 189 -8.83 -13.68 13.49
#